data_AF-A0A7J5BVI3-F1
#
_entry.id   AF-A0A7J5BVI3-F1
#
_cell.length_a   1.000
_cell.length_b   1.000
_cell.length_c   1.000
_cell.angle_alpha   90.00
_cell.angle_beta   90.00
_cell.angle_gamma   90.00
#
_symmetry.space_group_name_H-M   'P 1'
#
loop_
_entity.id
_entity.type
_entity.pdbx_description
1 polymer ?
#
loop_
_entity_poly.entity_id
_entity_poly.type
_entity_poly.pdbx_seq_one_letter_code
_entity_poly.pdbx_strand_id
1 'polypeptide(L)'
;MNDDQFDKLWNHFEQRFNELNERLDIRTGRLGDKIDGIYNHPDALRETLDTDEVERGALADEVERHENWIERAAPQIGVTYDASA
;
A
#
# COMPACT_ATOMS: atom_id res chain seq x y z
N MET A 1 60.82 -8.33 1.50
CA MET A 1 59.80 -7.35 1.93
C MET A 1 59.92 -7.27 3.44
N ASN A 2 60.02 -6.08 4.03
CA ASN A 2 60.17 -5.96 5.49
C ASN A 2 58.78 -6.06 6.15
N ASP A 3 58.69 -6.65 7.33
CA ASP A 3 57.41 -6.94 8.00
C ASP A 3 56.55 -5.67 8.19
N ASP A 4 57.19 -4.55 8.50
CA ASP A 4 56.53 -3.23 8.59
C ASP A 4 55.79 -2.78 7.32
N GLN A 5 56.27 -3.19 6.14
CA GLN A 5 55.61 -2.87 4.87
C GLN A 5 54.43 -3.80 4.60
N PHE A 6 54.52 -5.05 5.06
CA PHE A 6 53.43 -6.00 4.98
C PHE A 6 52.29 -5.59 5.91
N ASP A 7 52.59 -5.21 7.16
CA ASP A 7 51.59 -4.78 8.14
C ASP A 7 50.82 -3.54 7.67
N LYS A 8 51.51 -2.57 7.06
CA LYS A 8 50.85 -1.38 6.49
C LYS A 8 49.89 -1.73 5.36
N LEU A 9 50.27 -2.66 4.49
CA LEU A 9 49.41 -3.12 3.40
C LEU A 9 48.24 -3.93 3.93
N TRP A 10 48.47 -4.78 4.94
CA TRP A 10 47.43 -5.56 5.60
C TRP A 10 46.39 -4.65 6.27
N ASN A 11 46.84 -3.69 7.08
CA ASN A 11 45.94 -2.74 7.76
C ASN A 11 45.13 -1.90 6.76
N HIS A 12 45.75 -1.48 5.65
CA HIS A 12 45.04 -0.76 4.59
C HIS A 12 44.02 -1.66 3.88
N PHE A 13 44.34 -2.93 3.66
CA PHE A 13 43.41 -3.89 3.07
C PHE A 13 42.21 -4.14 4.01
N GLU A 14 42.46 -4.38 5.29
CA GLU A 14 41.43 -4.58 6.31
C GLU A 14 40.51 -3.36 6.42
N GLN A 15 41.06 -2.15 6.45
CA GLN A 15 40.27 -0.92 6.44
C GLN A 15 39.34 -0.86 5.22
N ARG A 16 39.88 -1.09 4.02
CA ARG A 16 39.08 -1.05 2.78
C ARG A 16 38.03 -2.15 2.72
N PHE A 17 38.31 -3.32 3.30
CA PHE A 17 37.37 -4.41 3.38
C PHE A 17 36.21 -4.08 4.32
N ASN A 18 36.51 -3.49 5.48
CA ASN A 18 35.49 -3.03 6.42
C ASN A 18 34.60 -1.95 5.81
N GLU A 19 35.19 -0.95 5.14
CA GLU A 19 34.42 0.08 4.41
C GLU A 19 33.52 -0.52 3.31
N LEU A 20 33.97 -1.60 2.65
CA LEU A 20 33.18 -2.31 1.66
C LEU A 20 31.98 -3.03 2.28
N ASN A 21 32.20 -3.72 3.40
CA ASN A 21 31.13 -4.42 4.11
C ASN A 21 30.07 -3.44 4.62
N GLU A 22 30.47 -2.32 5.23
CA GLU A 22 29.53 -1.29 5.67
C GLU A 22 28.69 -0.74 4.52
N ARG A 23 29.31 -0.50 3.35
CA ARG A 23 28.60 -0.04 2.16
C ARG A 23 27.63 -1.09 1.61
N LEU A 24 27.97 -2.37 1.71
CA LEU A 24 27.10 -3.46 1.30
C LEU A 24 25.93 -3.62 2.26
N ASP A 25 26.15 -3.54 3.57
CA ASP A 25 25.10 -3.59 4.58
C ASP A 25 24.10 -2.44 4.42
N ILE A 26 24.58 -1.21 4.22
CA ILE A 26 23.72 -0.05 3.96
C ILE A 26 22.89 -0.25 2.68
N ARG A 27 23.50 -0.77 1.61
CA ARG A 27 22.79 -0.99 0.34
C ARG A 27 21.76 -2.10 0.44
N THR A 28 22.08 -3.20 1.11
CA THR A 28 21.17 -4.33 1.30
C THR A 28 20.03 -3.96 2.23
N GLY A 29 20.30 -3.24 3.33
CA GLY A 29 19.25 -2.68 4.20
C GLY A 29 18.30 -1.77 3.43
N ARG A 30 18.84 -0.82 2.65
CA ARG A 30 18.01 0.09 1.82
C ARG A 30 17.20 -0.64 0.73
N LEU A 31 17.71 -1.77 0.22
CA LEU A 31 16.95 -2.61 -0.70
C LEU A 31 15.82 -3.32 0.03
N GLY A 32 16.06 -3.84 1.23
CA GLY A 32 15.03 -4.39 2.11
C GLY A 32 13.90 -3.39 2.35
N ASP A 33 14.24 -2.18 2.82
CA ASP A 33 13.24 -1.12 3.08
C ASP A 33 12.39 -0.78 1.84
N LYS A 34 13.02 -0.76 0.65
CA LYS A 34 12.30 -0.51 -0.61
C LYS A 34 11.36 -1.65 -0.98
N ILE A 35 11.81 -2.89 -0.79
CA ILE A 35 11.02 -4.08 -1.09
C ILE A 35 9.82 -4.13 -0.13
N ASP A 36 10.04 -3.90 1.15
CA ASP A 36 8.97 -3.85 2.16
C ASP A 36 7.97 -2.73 1.82
N GLY A 37 8.44 -1.56 1.41
CA GLY A 37 7.58 -0.48 0.91
C GLY A 37 6.75 -0.87 -0.32
N ILE A 38 7.32 -1.64 -1.25
CA ILE A 38 6.61 -2.15 -2.43
C ILE A 38 5.55 -3.18 -2.03
N TYR A 39 5.75 -3.99 -1.00
CA TYR A 39 4.75 -4.97 -0.55
C TYR A 39 3.62 -4.34 0.27
N ASN A 40 3.94 -3.36 1.11
CA ASN A 40 2.94 -2.67 1.93
C ASN A 40 1.96 -1.82 1.09
N HIS A 41 2.38 -1.34 -0.08
CA HIS A 41 1.54 -0.48 -0.90
C HIS A 41 0.32 -1.21 -1.55
N PRO A 42 0.49 -2.39 -2.18
CA PRO A 42 -0.62 -3.24 -2.61
C PRO A 42 -1.57 -3.64 -1.49
N ASP A 43 -1.06 -3.94 -0.29
CA ASP A 43 -1.91 -4.31 0.85
C ASP A 43 -2.80 -3.14 1.27
N ALA A 44 -2.26 -1.92 1.34
CA ALA A 44 -3.03 -0.72 1.62
C ALA A 44 -4.07 -0.41 0.51
N LEU A 45 -3.71 -0.63 -0.75
CA LEU A 45 -4.64 -0.49 -1.89
C LEU A 45 -5.77 -1.51 -1.81
N ARG A 46 -5.47 -2.75 -1.43
CA ARG A 46 -6.46 -3.81 -1.25
C ARG A 46 -7.44 -3.47 -0.13
N GLU A 47 -6.96 -3.01 1.02
CA GLU A 47 -7.82 -2.60 2.14
C GLU A 47 -8.78 -1.47 1.75
N THR A 48 -8.28 -0.52 0.94
CA THR A 48 -9.11 0.58 0.42
C THR A 48 -10.19 0.06 -0.55
N LEU A 49 -9.83 -0.84 -1.46
CA LEU A 49 -10.78 -1.42 -2.41
C LEU A 49 -11.84 -2.28 -1.72
N ASP A 50 -11.46 -3.08 -0.74
CA ASP A 50 -12.39 -3.89 0.04
C ASP A 50 -13.38 -2.98 0.80
N THR A 51 -12.92 -1.84 1.32
CA THR A 51 -13.78 -0.83 1.95
C THR A 51 -14.74 -0.18 0.96
N ASP A 52 -14.22 0.28 -0.20
CA ASP A 52 -15.03 0.89 -1.26
C ASP A 52 -16.12 -0.06 -1.77
N GLU A 53 -15.84 -1.36 -1.87
CA GLU A 53 -16.84 -2.37 -2.29
C GLU A 53 -17.97 -2.49 -1.27
N VAL A 54 -17.64 -2.56 0.02
CA VAL A 54 -18.63 -2.60 1.10
C VAL A 54 -19.48 -1.34 1.14
N GLU A 55 -18.86 -0.16 1.03
CA GLU A 55 -19.57 1.12 1.00
C GLU A 55 -20.49 1.23 -0.22
N ARG A 56 -20.05 0.80 -1.41
CA ARG A 56 -20.89 0.76 -2.61
C ARG A 56 -22.08 -0.18 -2.46
N GLY A 57 -21.90 -1.33 -1.83
CA GLY A 57 -22.99 -2.24 -1.51
C GLY A 57 -24.03 -1.59 -0.59
N ALA A 58 -23.58 -0.98 0.51
CA ALA A 58 -24.46 -0.29 1.44
C ALA A 58 -25.22 0.89 0.80
N LEU A 59 -24.56 1.65 -0.09
CA LEU A 59 -25.21 2.72 -0.84
C LEU A 59 -26.24 2.20 -1.83
N ALA A 60 -25.95 1.10 -2.52
CA ALA A 60 -26.92 0.47 -3.43
C ALA A 60 -28.17 -0.02 -2.67
N ASP A 61 -27.98 -0.68 -1.52
CA ASP A 61 -29.07 -1.14 -0.67
C ASP A 61 -29.96 0.02 -0.17
N GLU A 62 -29.35 1.14 0.22
CA GLU A 62 -30.11 2.31 0.68
C GLU A 62 -30.82 3.02 -0.47
N VAL A 63 -30.24 3.07 -1.68
CA VAL A 63 -30.91 3.58 -2.88
C VAL A 63 -32.13 2.71 -3.21
N GLU A 64 -31.97 1.39 -3.24
CA GLU A 64 -33.09 0.46 -3.49
C GLU A 64 -34.20 0.64 -2.44
N ARG A 65 -33.83 0.81 -1.17
CA ARG A 65 -34.79 1.06 -0.10
C ARG A 65 -35.52 2.39 -0.28
N HIS A 66 -34.83 3.46 -0.66
CA HIS A 66 -35.44 4.75 -0.94
C HIS A 66 -36.38 4.69 -2.15
N GLU A 67 -35.99 4.02 -3.22
CA GLU A 67 -36.85 3.78 -4.38
C GLU A 67 -38.14 3.06 -3.96
N ASN A 68 -38.01 1.97 -3.20
CA ASN A 68 -39.15 1.25 -2.64
C ASN A 68 -40.06 2.13 -1.76
N TRP A 69 -39.50 3.06 -0.98
CA TRP A 69 -40.28 3.99 -0.18
C TRP A 69 -41.04 4.99 -1.05
N ILE A 70 -40.38 5.54 -2.07
CA ILE A 70 -40.99 6.49 -3.01
C ILE A 70 -42.11 5.82 -3.80
N GLU A 71 -41.89 4.62 -4.34
CA GLU A 71 -42.91 3.84 -5.05
C GLU A 71 -44.17 3.63 -4.21
N ARG A 72 -44.00 3.37 -2.91
CA ARG A 72 -45.13 3.15 -1.99
C ARG A 72 -45.81 4.44 -1.55
N ALA A 73 -45.05 5.53 -1.41
CA ALA A 73 -45.56 6.80 -0.89
C ALA A 73 -46.19 7.68 -1.98
N ALA A 74 -45.62 7.72 -3.19
CA ALA A 74 -46.07 8.60 -4.27
C ALA A 74 -47.56 8.44 -4.63
N PRO A 75 -48.12 7.21 -4.75
CA PRO A 75 -49.54 7.04 -5.01
C PRO A 75 -50.45 7.58 -3.90
N GLN A 76 -49.98 7.58 -2.63
CA GLN A 76 -50.78 8.02 -1.48
C GLN A 76 -51.01 9.53 -1.47
N ILE A 77 -50.10 10.29 -2.10
CA ILE A 77 -50.17 11.74 -2.23
C ILE A 77 -50.61 12.19 -3.64
N GLY A 78 -51.03 11.25 -4.50
CA GLY A 78 -51.52 11.53 -5.85
C GLY A 78 -50.42 11.89 -6.85
N VAL A 79 -49.17 11.51 -6.58
CA VAL A 79 -48.01 11.72 -7.48
C VAL A 79 -47.73 10.41 -8.22
N THR A 80 -47.61 10.47 -9.55
CA THR A 80 -47.09 9.36 -10.35
C THR A 80 -45.58 9.33 -10.25
N TYR A 81 -45.04 8.19 -9.80
CA TYR A 81 -43.60 7.93 -9.79
C TYR A 81 -43.27 6.97 -10.95
N ASP A 82 -42.21 7.28 -11.68
CA ASP A 82 -41.63 6.47 -12.74
C ASP A 82 -40.13 6.35 -12.48
N ALA A 83 -39.66 5.14 -12.21
CA ALA A 83 -38.25 4.85 -11.93
C ALA A 83 -37.37 4.87 -13.20
N SER A 84 -37.95 5.12 -14.38
CA SER A 84 -37.28 4.98 -15.69
C SER A 84 -36.56 6.24 -16.20
N ALA A 85 -36.42 7.29 -15.39
CA ALA A 85 -35.88 8.60 -15.80
C ALA A 85 -34.41 8.80 -15.46
#